data_AF-A0A956YFI9-F1
#
_entry.id   AF-A0A956YFI9-F1
#
_cell.length_a   1.000
_cell.length_b   1.000
_cell.length_c   1.000
_cell.angle_alpha   90.00
_cell.angle_beta   90.00
_cell.angle_gamma   90.00
#
_symmetry.space_group_name_H-M   'P 1'
#
loop_
_entity.id
_entity.type
_entity.pdbx_description
1 polymer ?
#
loop_
_entity_poly.entity_id
_entity_poly.type
_entity_poly.pdbx_seq_one_letter_code
_entity_poly.pdbx_strand_id
1 'polypeptide(L)'
;MKKILYPLLTMALLFATLLLANTGYADTTSSIELAETSSLSGEMVYFRYDPEREPGTRVTPPASFYQTAVQTANIQINFVGSWPAAAQNALTYAASIWESQITSTIPIVLEAEFLSTLPSGVLGGAGAANYYRDAGLPYSTNTWYPVALANALLNTDLNGNTPEIYAVFSSTFNWYYGTDGNTPVSQTDFVTVALHELGHGLGFSDSTDVSGGIGSWGQGSGYPFIFDRFLKNGSGVSLVDGFANNSTALATQLTSDNVYFDGPFTNSTNGTPAKLYAPNPYTPGSSIAHLDETFNGTANALMTYSLGSGEAIHNPGSVTLAIFRDIGWGLAVNTAPTMLDLPNVLLQTGTSKDNAIDLWLYTSDTTDEDSNLTFAITAQSDLTAGASLDSNRYVDVNPTNSSWVGSSTVTVRVTDSGGLTTQKSFQIISGEISHLYLPYLVR
;
A
#
# COMPACT_ATOMS: atom_id res chain seq x y z
N MET A 1 68.42 -17.57 72.29
CA MET A 1 68.42 -16.18 72.81
C MET A 1 67.77 -15.28 71.76
N LYS A 2 66.91 -14.33 72.18
CA LYS A 2 66.87 -12.88 71.80
C LYS A 2 67.40 -12.47 70.40
N LYS A 3 66.85 -11.51 69.64
CA LYS A 3 65.71 -10.55 69.70
C LYS A 3 65.49 -10.06 68.22
N ILE A 4 64.66 -9.08 67.80
CA ILE A 4 63.85 -8.01 68.42
C ILE A 4 62.48 -7.85 67.68
N LEU A 5 61.93 -6.63 67.53
CA LEU A 5 60.64 -6.28 66.92
C LEU A 5 60.72 -4.85 66.30
N TYR A 6 59.99 -4.60 65.19
CA TYR A 6 59.35 -3.30 64.80
C TYR A 6 60.19 -2.04 64.41
N PRO A 7 59.60 -0.94 63.86
CA PRO A 7 58.55 -0.79 62.81
C PRO A 7 58.72 0.48 61.87
N LEU A 8 57.64 0.89 61.15
CA LEU A 8 57.35 2.23 60.55
C LEU A 8 58.14 2.62 59.25
N LEU A 9 57.57 3.30 58.24
CA LEU A 9 56.77 4.54 58.30
C LEU A 9 55.89 4.79 57.02
N THR A 10 54.71 5.36 57.24
CA THR A 10 53.77 6.13 56.37
C THR A 10 53.98 6.33 54.86
N MET A 11 52.88 6.27 54.10
CA MET A 11 52.61 7.13 52.93
C MET A 11 51.12 7.51 52.88
N ALA A 12 50.79 8.77 52.56
CA ALA A 12 49.41 9.29 52.60
C ALA A 12 49.05 10.18 51.40
N LEU A 13 47.91 9.86 50.77
CA LEU A 13 46.94 10.70 50.03
C LEU A 13 47.42 11.91 49.17
N LEU A 14 47.10 11.88 47.86
CA LEU A 14 45.93 12.64 47.32
C LEU A 14 45.50 12.18 45.90
N PHE A 15 44.26 11.67 45.84
CA PHE A 15 43.21 11.74 44.82
C PHE A 15 43.43 12.23 43.37
N ALA A 16 42.87 11.44 42.43
CA ALA A 16 42.06 11.91 41.30
C ALA A 16 40.85 10.98 41.10
N THR A 17 39.71 11.50 40.65
CA THR A 17 38.39 10.86 40.72
C THR A 17 37.99 10.03 39.50
N LEU A 18 37.39 8.86 39.71
CA LEU A 18 36.57 8.16 38.72
C LEU A 18 35.20 7.87 39.35
N LEU A 19 34.12 8.41 38.79
CA LEU A 19 32.77 8.26 39.33
C LEU A 19 32.11 7.02 38.71
N LEU A 20 31.86 6.00 39.54
CA LEU A 20 31.01 4.86 39.21
C LEU A 20 29.56 5.17 39.62
N ALA A 21 28.60 4.88 38.74
CA ALA A 21 27.18 4.91 39.09
C ALA A 21 26.39 3.78 38.37
N ASN A 22 25.70 3.00 39.20
CA ASN A 22 24.61 2.06 38.88
C ASN A 22 24.75 1.03 37.74
N THR A 23 24.97 -0.21 38.16
CA THR A 23 24.47 -1.41 37.46
C THR A 23 22.93 -1.47 37.55
N GLY A 24 22.24 -1.10 36.48
CA GLY A 24 20.83 -1.40 36.26
C GLY A 24 20.68 -2.49 35.19
N TYR A 25 19.69 -3.38 35.34
CA TYR A 25 19.40 -4.42 34.36
C TYR A 25 19.14 -3.82 32.97
N ALA A 26 19.87 -4.27 31.96
CA ALA A 26 19.50 -4.03 30.57
C ALA A 26 18.44 -5.07 30.18
N ASP A 27 17.22 -4.57 29.96
CA ASP A 27 16.14 -5.33 29.35
C ASP A 27 16.52 -5.63 27.89
N THR A 28 16.65 -6.92 27.54
CA THR A 28 16.93 -7.32 26.15
C THR A 28 15.64 -7.34 25.33
N THR A 29 14.99 -6.18 25.24
CA THR A 29 14.13 -5.90 24.10
C THR A 29 15.05 -5.84 22.88
N SER A 30 14.99 -6.87 22.05
CA SER A 30 15.60 -6.83 20.73
C SER A 30 14.78 -5.86 19.88
N SER A 31 15.13 -4.57 19.97
CA SER A 31 14.69 -3.60 18.97
C SER A 31 15.14 -4.13 17.62
N ILE A 32 14.19 -4.58 16.81
CA ILE A 32 14.44 -4.81 15.39
C ILE A 32 14.82 -3.43 14.86
N GLU A 33 16.10 -3.25 14.59
CA GLU A 33 16.63 -2.06 13.94
C GLU A 33 16.02 -2.08 12.54
N LEU A 34 14.95 -1.29 12.35
CA LEU A 34 14.35 -1.08 11.04
C LEU A 34 15.47 -0.62 10.10
N ALA A 35 15.57 -1.26 8.94
CA ALA A 35 16.57 -0.91 7.94
C ALA A 35 16.54 0.59 7.67
N GLU A 36 17.71 1.20 7.48
CA GLU A 36 17.85 2.65 7.30
C GLU A 36 16.95 3.13 6.15
N THR A 37 15.87 3.85 6.50
CA THR A 37 14.89 4.35 5.54
C THR A 37 15.57 5.33 4.59
N SER A 38 15.77 4.88 3.36
CA SER A 38 16.30 5.74 2.30
C SER A 38 15.15 6.55 1.70
N SER A 39 15.38 7.84 1.43
CA SER A 39 14.45 8.72 0.72
C SER A 39 15.07 9.36 -0.52
N LEU A 40 14.21 9.76 -1.47
CA LEU A 40 14.54 10.42 -2.72
C LEU A 40 13.44 11.45 -3.05
N SER A 41 13.78 12.65 -3.50
CA SER A 41 12.77 13.65 -3.90
C SER A 41 12.05 13.19 -5.16
N GLY A 42 10.73 13.39 -5.23
CA GLY A 42 10.03 13.22 -6.51
C GLY A 42 10.25 14.39 -7.46
N GLU A 43 9.82 14.18 -8.71
CA GLU A 43 9.77 15.18 -9.78
C GLU A 43 8.32 15.37 -10.23
N MET A 44 8.00 16.53 -10.81
CA MET A 44 6.66 16.78 -11.38
C MET A 44 6.58 16.19 -12.79
N VAL A 45 5.53 15.42 -13.05
CA VAL A 45 5.04 15.17 -14.41
C VAL A 45 4.15 16.37 -14.81
N TYR A 46 4.17 16.78 -16.08
CA TYR A 46 3.40 17.97 -16.54
C TYR A 46 2.36 17.59 -17.59
N PHE A 47 1.07 17.74 -17.24
CA PHE A 47 -0.03 17.54 -18.19
C PHE A 47 -0.21 18.76 -19.11
N ARG A 48 -0.45 18.51 -20.40
CA ARG A 48 -0.44 19.54 -21.45
C ARG A 48 -1.76 19.65 -22.20
N TYR A 49 -2.09 20.88 -22.57
CA TYR A 49 -3.20 21.17 -23.46
C TYR A 49 -2.79 20.90 -24.91
N ASP A 50 -3.63 20.16 -25.64
CA ASP A 50 -3.45 19.90 -27.06
C ASP A 50 -4.59 20.56 -27.87
N PRO A 51 -4.31 21.64 -28.63
CA PRO A 51 -5.32 22.31 -29.45
C PRO A 51 -5.69 21.54 -30.73
N GLU A 52 -4.93 20.51 -31.12
CA GLU A 52 -5.14 19.72 -32.33
C GLU A 52 -5.88 18.39 -32.04
N ARG A 53 -6.01 18.02 -30.76
CA ARG A 53 -6.81 16.87 -30.29
C ARG A 53 -8.30 17.13 -30.43
N GLU A 54 -9.01 16.19 -31.07
CA GLU A 54 -10.44 16.28 -31.37
C GLU A 54 -11.30 16.44 -30.10
N PRO A 55 -12.17 17.48 -30.01
CA PRO A 55 -13.04 17.70 -28.86
C PRO A 55 -14.07 16.60 -28.57
N GLY A 56 -14.40 16.43 -27.29
CA GLY A 56 -15.71 15.90 -26.88
C GLY A 56 -15.74 14.51 -26.25
N THR A 57 -14.60 13.90 -25.90
CA THR A 57 -14.59 12.70 -25.05
C THR A 57 -15.19 13.02 -23.68
N ARG A 58 -16.26 12.33 -23.30
CA ARG A 58 -16.94 12.50 -22.00
C ARG A 58 -17.05 11.16 -21.27
N VAL A 59 -16.28 10.99 -20.20
CA VAL A 59 -16.29 9.80 -19.34
C VAL A 59 -16.80 10.18 -17.95
N THR A 60 -17.93 9.59 -17.55
CA THR A 60 -18.51 9.81 -16.23
C THR A 60 -17.73 9.10 -15.12
N PRO A 61 -17.81 9.58 -13.87
CA PRO A 61 -17.16 8.96 -12.71
C PRO A 61 -17.42 7.46 -12.54
N PRO A 62 -16.54 6.75 -11.80
CA PRO A 62 -16.71 5.33 -11.51
C PRO A 62 -18.08 5.03 -10.91
N ALA A 63 -18.73 3.95 -11.33
CA ALA A 63 -20.08 3.62 -10.85
C ALA A 63 -20.15 3.36 -9.33
N SER A 64 -19.03 3.03 -8.69
CA SER A 64 -18.90 2.91 -7.23
C SER A 64 -19.00 4.25 -6.50
N PHE A 65 -18.59 5.36 -7.13
CA PHE A 65 -18.64 6.71 -6.56
C PHE A 65 -20.08 7.18 -6.25
N TYR A 66 -21.06 6.66 -6.99
CA TYR A 66 -22.49 6.96 -6.78
C TYR A 66 -23.20 5.96 -5.83
N GLN A 67 -22.50 4.92 -5.38
CA GLN A 67 -23.02 3.97 -4.40
C GLN A 67 -22.69 4.48 -3.00
N THR A 68 -23.35 3.94 -1.97
CA THR A 68 -23.04 4.23 -0.56
C THR A 68 -21.76 3.49 -0.12
N ALA A 69 -20.70 3.58 -0.93
CA ALA A 69 -19.40 2.99 -0.66
C ALA A 69 -18.70 3.78 0.45
N VAL A 70 -17.99 3.05 1.31
CA VAL A 70 -17.13 3.64 2.33
C VAL A 70 -15.91 4.23 1.59
N GLN A 71 -15.59 5.51 1.84
CA GLN A 71 -14.31 6.07 1.40
C GLN A 71 -13.19 5.30 2.10
N THR A 72 -12.32 4.65 1.32
CA THR A 72 -11.27 3.77 1.85
C THR A 72 -9.92 4.48 2.03
N ALA A 73 -9.83 5.75 1.64
CA ALA A 73 -8.72 6.65 1.93
C ALA A 73 -9.24 8.07 2.23
N ASN A 74 -8.35 8.95 2.66
CA ASN A 74 -8.64 10.34 3.03
C ASN A 74 -7.54 11.26 2.49
N ILE A 75 -7.87 12.15 1.56
CA ILE A 75 -6.95 13.09 0.91
C ILE A 75 -7.16 14.48 1.49
N GLN A 76 -6.20 14.94 2.29
CA GLN A 76 -6.25 16.24 2.98
C GLN A 76 -5.60 17.32 2.13
N ILE A 77 -6.38 18.29 1.65
CA ILE A 77 -5.91 19.29 0.68
C ILE A 77 -5.51 20.61 1.38
N ASN A 78 -4.22 20.91 1.32
CA ASN A 78 -3.63 22.19 1.71
C ASN A 78 -3.57 23.12 0.49
N PHE A 79 -4.54 24.03 0.38
CA PHE A 79 -4.57 25.06 -0.66
C PHE A 79 -3.57 26.19 -0.33
N VAL A 80 -2.48 26.26 -1.07
CA VAL A 80 -1.45 27.30 -0.94
C VAL A 80 -1.72 28.45 -1.93
N GLY A 81 -1.54 29.69 -1.46
CA GLY A 81 -1.75 30.89 -2.27
C GLY A 81 -3.23 31.29 -2.42
N SER A 82 -3.57 31.92 -3.55
CA SER A 82 -4.92 32.44 -3.83
C SER A 82 -5.66 31.56 -4.82
N TRP A 83 -6.83 31.07 -4.42
CA TRP A 83 -7.62 30.10 -5.19
C TRP A 83 -9.06 30.60 -5.43
N PRO A 84 -9.64 30.39 -6.63
CA PRO A 84 -11.08 30.48 -6.83
C PRO A 84 -11.80 29.37 -6.03
N ALA A 85 -12.88 29.70 -5.31
CA ALA A 85 -13.65 28.71 -4.55
C ALA A 85 -14.20 27.57 -5.43
N ALA A 86 -14.53 27.86 -6.70
CA ALA A 86 -14.93 26.83 -7.66
C ALA A 86 -13.80 25.85 -8.00
N ALA A 87 -12.56 26.33 -8.09
CA ALA A 87 -11.38 25.47 -8.31
C ALA A 87 -11.08 24.60 -7.09
N GLN A 88 -11.24 25.13 -5.88
CA GLN A 88 -11.13 24.34 -4.65
C GLN A 88 -12.15 23.20 -4.62
N ASN A 89 -13.43 23.50 -4.87
CA ASN A 89 -14.48 22.49 -4.92
C ASN A 89 -14.22 21.41 -5.99
N ALA A 90 -13.70 21.81 -7.16
CA ALA A 90 -13.38 20.89 -8.25
C ALA A 90 -12.15 20.00 -7.94
N LEU A 91 -11.12 20.51 -7.25
CA LEU A 91 -9.99 19.69 -6.78
C LEU A 91 -10.43 18.73 -5.67
N THR A 92 -11.22 19.18 -4.70
CA THR A 92 -11.82 18.30 -3.67
C THR A 92 -12.69 17.21 -4.28
N TYR A 93 -13.42 17.52 -5.36
CA TYR A 93 -14.20 16.53 -6.10
C TYR A 93 -13.31 15.47 -6.77
N ALA A 94 -12.23 15.88 -7.45
CA ALA A 94 -11.26 14.97 -8.04
C ALA A 94 -10.58 14.08 -6.98
N ALA A 95 -10.22 14.64 -5.82
CA ALA A 95 -9.70 13.87 -4.69
C ALA A 95 -10.72 12.84 -4.19
N SER A 96 -11.99 13.21 -4.07
CA SER A 96 -13.06 12.31 -3.60
C SER A 96 -13.31 11.11 -4.53
N ILE A 97 -12.99 11.25 -5.83
CA ILE A 97 -12.97 10.12 -6.76
C ILE A 97 -11.83 9.17 -6.35
N TRP A 98 -10.59 9.64 -6.21
CA TRP A 98 -9.47 8.81 -5.78
C TRP A 98 -9.67 8.15 -4.40
N GLU A 99 -10.25 8.85 -3.42
CA GLU A 99 -10.62 8.29 -2.09
C GLU A 99 -11.55 7.06 -2.16
N SER A 100 -12.29 6.91 -3.27
CA SER A 100 -13.17 5.75 -3.54
C SER A 100 -12.53 4.64 -4.38
N GLN A 101 -11.30 4.85 -4.88
CA GLN A 101 -10.57 3.90 -5.74
C GLN A 101 -9.30 3.32 -5.08
N ILE A 102 -8.75 3.97 -4.05
CA ILE A 102 -7.58 3.49 -3.29
C ILE A 102 -7.92 3.25 -1.82
N THR A 103 -7.11 2.44 -1.15
CA THR A 103 -7.24 2.15 0.29
C THR A 103 -6.00 2.64 1.03
N SER A 104 -6.21 3.46 2.06
CA SER A 104 -5.18 3.87 3.01
C SER A 104 -5.80 4.25 4.35
N THR A 105 -5.28 3.66 5.41
CA THR A 105 -5.56 4.04 6.82
C THR A 105 -4.79 5.30 7.24
N ILE A 106 -3.72 5.64 6.52
CA ILE A 106 -2.93 6.86 6.72
C ILE A 106 -3.48 7.97 5.81
N PRO A 107 -3.78 9.17 6.34
CA PRO A 107 -4.18 10.31 5.50
C PRO A 107 -3.11 10.65 4.46
N ILE A 108 -3.53 11.09 3.28
CA ILE A 108 -2.65 11.53 2.19
C ILE A 108 -2.78 13.04 2.10
N VAL A 109 -1.74 13.79 2.45
CA VAL A 109 -1.72 15.24 2.40
C VAL A 109 -1.26 15.72 1.02
N LEU A 110 -2.12 16.50 0.37
CA LEU A 110 -1.86 17.18 -0.90
C LEU A 110 -1.56 18.65 -0.62
N GLU A 111 -0.40 19.14 -1.05
CA GLU A 111 -0.13 20.58 -1.13
C GLU A 111 -0.36 21.06 -2.57
N ALA A 112 -1.28 22.04 -2.74
CA ALA A 112 -1.75 22.46 -4.06
C ALA A 112 -1.64 23.99 -4.27
N GLU A 113 -0.99 24.40 -5.36
CA GLU A 113 -0.85 25.81 -5.76
C GLU A 113 -1.58 26.14 -7.08
N PHE A 114 -2.11 27.37 -7.20
CA PHE A 114 -2.77 27.88 -8.41
C PHE A 114 -1.96 29.05 -9.01
N LEU A 115 -1.17 28.78 -10.05
CA LEU A 115 -0.03 29.60 -10.46
C LEU A 115 -0.20 30.23 -11.84
N SER A 116 0.14 31.51 -11.96
CA SER A 116 0.17 32.23 -13.25
C SER A 116 1.51 32.10 -13.99
N THR A 117 2.46 31.38 -13.40
CA THR A 117 3.87 31.29 -13.82
C THR A 117 4.23 29.95 -14.47
N LEU A 118 3.28 29.03 -14.63
CA LEU A 118 3.53 27.76 -15.33
C LEU A 118 3.87 28.02 -16.81
N PRO A 119 4.68 27.15 -17.46
CA PRO A 119 5.01 27.30 -18.87
C PRO A 119 3.77 27.29 -19.77
N SER A 120 3.86 27.97 -20.92
CA SER A 120 2.75 28.00 -21.89
C SER A 120 2.37 26.58 -22.33
N GLY A 121 1.07 26.29 -22.35
CA GLY A 121 0.51 24.98 -22.70
C GLY A 121 0.47 23.96 -21.55
N VAL A 122 1.04 24.26 -20.37
CA VAL A 122 0.97 23.37 -19.19
C VAL A 122 -0.31 23.64 -18.41
N LEU A 123 -1.15 22.63 -18.26
CA LEU A 123 -2.43 22.69 -17.55
C LEU A 123 -2.23 22.57 -16.03
N GLY A 124 -1.40 21.62 -15.64
CA GLY A 124 -0.95 21.39 -14.28
C GLY A 124 0.36 20.59 -14.27
N GLY A 125 0.78 20.20 -13.08
CA GLY A 125 1.80 19.20 -12.87
C GLY A 125 1.79 18.71 -11.43
N ALA A 126 2.09 17.44 -11.21
CA ALA A 126 2.16 16.85 -9.87
C ALA A 126 3.16 15.69 -9.80
N GLY A 127 3.48 15.32 -8.57
CA GLY A 127 4.31 14.17 -8.25
C GLY A 127 4.27 13.87 -6.76
N ALA A 128 4.67 12.65 -6.40
CA ALA A 128 4.91 12.31 -5.00
C ALA A 128 6.02 13.22 -4.45
N ALA A 129 5.85 13.77 -3.25
CA ALA A 129 6.84 14.65 -2.65
C ALA A 129 8.19 13.94 -2.42
N ASN A 130 8.12 12.70 -1.97
CA ASN A 130 9.25 11.83 -1.74
C ASN A 130 8.94 10.41 -2.22
N TYR A 131 10.01 9.64 -2.42
CA TYR A 131 10.00 8.21 -2.60
C TYR A 131 10.76 7.57 -1.45
N TYR A 132 10.28 6.41 -0.99
CA TYR A 132 10.91 5.61 0.06
C TYR A 132 11.22 4.20 -0.46
N ARG A 133 12.31 3.63 0.02
CA ARG A 133 12.67 2.22 -0.17
C ARG A 133 13.17 1.63 1.14
N ASP A 134 13.34 0.31 1.15
CA ASP A 134 14.00 -0.43 2.23
C ASP A 134 13.38 -0.14 3.63
N ALA A 135 12.10 -0.48 3.79
CA ALA A 135 11.32 -0.18 5.00
C ALA A 135 10.31 -1.30 5.40
N GLY A 136 10.53 -2.54 4.93
CA GLY A 136 9.54 -3.63 5.04
C GLY A 136 8.48 -3.66 3.92
N LEU A 137 8.64 -2.80 2.90
CA LEU A 137 7.77 -2.74 1.71
C LEU A 137 7.78 -4.05 0.91
N PRO A 138 6.70 -4.44 0.20
CA PRO A 138 6.53 -5.83 -0.28
C PRO A 138 7.58 -6.33 -1.27
N TYR A 139 8.12 -5.47 -2.15
CA TYR A 139 9.20 -5.83 -3.08
C TYR A 139 10.55 -5.41 -2.46
N SER A 140 10.85 -6.02 -1.31
CA SER A 140 11.65 -5.51 -0.17
C SER A 140 13.15 -5.25 -0.38
N THR A 141 13.66 -5.20 -1.60
CA THR A 141 15.02 -4.69 -1.87
C THR A 141 15.03 -3.82 -3.14
N ASN A 142 15.78 -2.72 -3.08
CA ASN A 142 16.24 -1.99 -4.27
C ASN A 142 15.12 -1.39 -5.14
N THR A 143 13.97 -1.00 -4.58
CA THR A 143 12.84 -0.41 -5.34
C THR A 143 12.21 0.77 -4.59
N TRP A 144 12.02 1.89 -5.28
CA TRP A 144 11.42 3.11 -4.75
C TRP A 144 9.90 3.13 -4.87
N TYR A 145 9.22 3.54 -3.80
CA TYR A 145 7.77 3.71 -3.71
C TYR A 145 7.40 5.16 -3.46
N PRO A 146 6.42 5.74 -4.18
CA PRO A 146 5.93 7.07 -3.88
C PRO A 146 5.36 7.10 -2.45
N VAL A 147 5.63 8.17 -1.72
CA VAL A 147 5.41 8.22 -0.27
C VAL A 147 3.98 7.91 0.17
N ALA A 148 2.96 8.36 -0.58
CA ALA A 148 1.55 8.00 -0.31
C ALA A 148 1.32 6.47 -0.29
N LEU A 149 1.89 5.77 -1.28
CA LEU A 149 1.81 4.31 -1.38
C LEU A 149 2.67 3.62 -0.32
N ALA A 150 3.86 4.15 -0.02
CA ALA A 150 4.71 3.62 1.02
C ALA A 150 4.04 3.69 2.41
N ASN A 151 3.40 4.83 2.72
CA ASN A 151 2.66 5.02 3.96
C ASN A 151 1.46 4.08 4.07
N ALA A 152 0.70 3.90 2.98
CA ALA A 152 -0.40 2.95 2.92
C ALA A 152 0.08 1.49 3.10
N LEU A 153 1.17 1.10 2.43
CA LEU A 153 1.73 -0.26 2.48
C LEU A 153 2.41 -0.62 3.82
N LEU A 154 2.77 0.37 4.64
CA LEU A 154 3.36 0.16 5.97
C LEU A 154 2.42 0.54 7.11
N ASN A 155 1.21 1.04 6.81
CA ASN A 155 0.27 1.58 7.78
C ASN A 155 0.95 2.55 8.79
N THR A 156 1.87 3.37 8.27
CA THR A 156 2.76 4.26 9.05
C THR A 156 3.11 5.48 8.22
N ASP A 157 3.08 6.67 8.82
CA ASP A 157 3.59 7.91 8.21
C ASP A 157 5.13 7.94 8.29
N LEU A 158 5.80 8.02 7.13
CA LEU A 158 7.27 8.03 6.98
C LEU A 158 7.88 9.44 6.89
N ASN A 159 7.06 10.47 6.67
CA ASN A 159 7.46 11.82 6.21
C ASN A 159 6.97 12.94 7.15
N GLY A 160 6.14 12.61 8.14
CA GLY A 160 5.68 13.49 9.19
C GLY A 160 4.84 14.63 8.65
N ASN A 161 5.26 15.87 8.94
CA ASN A 161 4.53 17.07 8.54
C ASN A 161 4.77 17.48 7.07
N THR A 162 5.52 16.70 6.29
CA THR A 162 5.76 16.96 4.86
C THR A 162 4.59 16.37 4.07
N PRO A 163 3.98 17.06 3.09
CA PRO A 163 2.90 16.46 2.30
C PRO A 163 3.37 15.24 1.51
N GLU A 164 2.46 14.31 1.22
CA GLU A 164 2.71 13.17 0.34
C GLU A 164 2.79 13.57 -1.15
N ILE A 165 2.00 14.57 -1.56
CA ILE A 165 1.84 14.99 -2.95
C ILE A 165 2.01 16.51 -3.06
N TYR A 166 2.80 16.95 -4.05
CA TYR A 166 2.80 18.33 -4.52
C TYR A 166 2.06 18.41 -5.86
N ALA A 167 1.17 19.40 -6.01
CA ALA A 167 0.50 19.71 -7.26
C ALA A 167 0.48 21.21 -7.56
N VAL A 168 0.66 21.56 -8.83
CA VAL A 168 0.53 22.92 -9.34
C VAL A 168 -0.46 22.94 -10.48
N PHE A 169 -1.32 23.96 -10.53
CA PHE A 169 -2.33 24.12 -11.58
C PHE A 169 -2.27 25.52 -12.17
N SER A 170 -2.43 25.65 -13.48
CA SER A 170 -2.31 26.95 -14.15
C SER A 170 -3.52 27.84 -13.87
N SER A 171 -3.30 29.08 -13.45
CA SER A 171 -4.38 30.06 -13.29
C SER A 171 -4.74 30.83 -14.56
N THR A 172 -4.08 30.55 -15.70
CA THR A 172 -4.22 31.31 -16.94
C THR A 172 -5.19 30.72 -17.97
N PHE A 173 -5.72 29.51 -17.75
CA PHE A 173 -6.61 28.84 -18.69
C PHE A 173 -8.09 29.23 -18.51
N ASN A 174 -8.87 29.05 -19.57
CA ASN A 174 -10.33 29.22 -19.54
C ASN A 174 -10.99 27.96 -18.95
N TRP A 175 -10.91 27.83 -17.63
CA TRP A 175 -11.37 26.64 -16.92
C TRP A 175 -12.90 26.48 -16.85
N TYR A 176 -13.32 25.24 -17.01
CA TYR A 176 -14.59 24.73 -16.52
C TYR A 176 -14.38 24.03 -15.17
N TYR A 177 -15.09 24.46 -14.14
CA TYR A 177 -15.00 23.91 -12.78
C TYR A 177 -16.22 23.07 -12.38
N GLY A 178 -17.09 22.71 -13.33
CA GLY A 178 -18.28 21.90 -13.05
C GLY A 178 -17.93 20.43 -12.83
N THR A 179 -18.56 19.81 -11.84
CA THR A 179 -18.35 18.40 -11.47
C THR A 179 -19.33 17.44 -12.17
N ASP A 180 -20.07 17.92 -13.16
CA ASP A 180 -21.04 17.13 -13.94
C ASP A 180 -20.45 16.62 -15.27
N GLY A 181 -19.28 17.11 -15.69
CA GLY A 181 -18.62 16.80 -16.96
C GLY A 181 -19.29 17.43 -18.19
N ASN A 182 -20.06 18.52 -18.04
CA ASN A 182 -20.72 19.24 -19.13
C ASN A 182 -19.84 20.38 -19.69
N THR A 183 -18.56 20.11 -19.87
CA THR A 183 -17.51 21.05 -20.29
C THR A 183 -17.79 21.62 -21.68
N PRO A 184 -17.95 22.95 -21.83
CA PRO A 184 -18.10 23.56 -23.13
C PRO A 184 -16.82 23.39 -23.97
N VAL A 185 -16.96 23.20 -25.29
CA VAL A 185 -15.83 23.06 -26.24
C VAL A 185 -14.85 24.24 -26.25
N SER A 186 -15.23 25.39 -25.69
CA SER A 186 -14.40 26.58 -25.52
C SER A 186 -13.64 26.65 -24.19
N GLN A 187 -13.73 25.61 -23.35
CA GLN A 187 -13.14 25.53 -22.02
C GLN A 187 -12.37 24.22 -21.82
N THR A 188 -11.47 24.22 -20.85
CA THR A 188 -10.75 23.02 -20.40
C THR A 188 -11.35 22.54 -19.09
N ASP A 189 -11.58 21.23 -18.93
CA ASP A 189 -12.14 20.66 -17.72
C ASP A 189 -11.11 20.57 -16.59
N PHE A 190 -11.31 21.34 -15.53
CA PHE A 190 -10.37 21.39 -14.40
C PHE A 190 -10.37 20.09 -13.58
N VAL A 191 -11.53 19.42 -13.45
CA VAL A 191 -11.64 18.16 -12.69
C VAL A 191 -10.79 17.06 -13.34
N THR A 192 -10.77 16.98 -14.67
CA THR A 192 -9.97 16.01 -15.44
C THR A 192 -8.49 16.22 -15.19
N VAL A 193 -8.01 17.47 -15.27
CA VAL A 193 -6.62 17.83 -14.95
C VAL A 193 -6.31 17.49 -13.49
N ALA A 194 -7.15 17.92 -12.54
CA ALA A 194 -6.98 17.60 -11.12
C ALA A 194 -6.91 16.09 -10.83
N LEU A 195 -7.76 15.30 -11.48
CA LEU A 195 -7.82 13.84 -11.32
C LEU A 195 -6.60 13.15 -11.93
N HIS A 196 -6.13 13.63 -13.08
CA HIS A 196 -4.92 13.17 -13.76
C HIS A 196 -3.66 13.43 -12.92
N GLU A 197 -3.47 14.67 -12.45
CA GLU A 197 -2.31 15.06 -11.64
C GLU A 197 -2.24 14.30 -10.31
N LEU A 198 -3.39 14.07 -9.67
CA LEU A 198 -3.47 13.17 -8.50
C LEU A 198 -3.00 11.74 -8.84
N GLY A 199 -3.22 11.27 -10.06
CA GLY A 199 -2.72 9.97 -10.53
C GLY A 199 -1.18 9.89 -10.53
N HIS A 200 -0.49 10.94 -10.97
CA HIS A 200 0.97 11.03 -10.88
C HIS A 200 1.44 11.10 -9.43
N GLY A 201 0.80 11.94 -8.61
CA GLY A 201 1.08 12.06 -7.18
C GLY A 201 0.98 10.74 -6.40
N LEU A 202 0.01 9.89 -6.78
CA LEU A 202 -0.21 8.58 -6.16
C LEU A 202 0.70 7.47 -6.72
N GLY A 203 1.41 7.67 -7.83
CA GLY A 203 2.41 6.71 -8.33
C GLY A 203 2.33 6.30 -9.79
N PHE A 204 1.50 6.94 -10.63
CA PHE A 204 1.65 6.83 -12.08
C PHE A 204 2.84 7.68 -12.53
N SER A 205 4.06 7.27 -12.19
CA SER A 205 5.30 7.99 -12.47
C SER A 205 6.43 6.99 -12.60
N ASP A 206 7.11 7.02 -13.74
CA ASP A 206 8.39 6.34 -13.94
C ASP A 206 9.56 7.22 -13.44
N SER A 207 10.79 6.69 -13.51
CA SER A 207 12.02 7.44 -13.22
C SER A 207 13.01 7.47 -14.38
N THR A 208 12.53 7.28 -15.60
CA THR A 208 13.35 7.19 -16.80
C THR A 208 13.64 8.57 -17.39
N ASP A 209 14.81 8.71 -18.02
CA ASP A 209 15.19 9.91 -18.77
C ASP A 209 16.01 9.56 -20.00
N VAL A 210 16.06 10.46 -20.99
CA VAL A 210 16.98 10.41 -22.11
C VAL A 210 17.65 11.77 -22.31
N SER A 211 18.92 11.86 -21.89
CA SER A 211 19.72 13.07 -22.01
C SER A 211 21.02 12.80 -22.77
N GLY A 212 21.37 13.66 -23.72
CA GLY A 212 22.57 13.50 -24.56
C GLY A 212 22.62 12.21 -25.40
N GLY A 213 21.47 11.57 -25.64
CA GLY A 213 21.37 10.26 -26.30
C GLY A 213 21.66 9.06 -25.38
N ILE A 214 21.78 9.29 -24.07
CA ILE A 214 21.95 8.27 -23.04
C ILE A 214 20.62 8.13 -22.29
N GLY A 215 20.12 6.91 -22.20
CA GLY A 215 18.90 6.58 -21.45
C GLY A 215 19.27 6.08 -20.07
N SER A 216 18.51 6.51 -19.07
CA SER A 216 18.73 6.14 -17.66
C SER A 216 17.40 5.85 -16.95
N TRP A 217 17.51 5.24 -15.78
CA TRP A 217 16.42 5.10 -14.81
C TRP A 217 16.94 5.27 -13.38
N GLY A 218 16.04 5.49 -12.44
CA GLY A 218 16.30 5.54 -11.00
C GLY A 218 16.85 6.86 -10.48
N GLN A 219 16.76 7.94 -11.26
CA GLN A 219 17.31 9.28 -10.93
C GLN A 219 18.76 9.24 -10.42
N GLY A 220 19.59 8.35 -10.97
CA GLY A 220 21.00 8.17 -10.56
C GLY A 220 21.22 7.47 -9.21
N SER A 221 20.16 7.11 -8.48
CA SER A 221 20.25 6.39 -7.19
C SER A 221 20.75 4.94 -7.29
N GLY A 222 20.76 4.38 -8.51
CA GLY A 222 21.07 2.97 -8.76
C GLY A 222 19.87 2.02 -8.62
N TYR A 223 18.70 2.53 -8.24
CA TYR A 223 17.49 1.73 -7.98
C TYR A 223 16.27 2.27 -8.75
N PRO A 224 15.46 1.42 -9.39
CA PRO A 224 14.25 1.82 -10.12
C PRO A 224 13.09 2.19 -9.19
N PHE A 225 12.10 2.90 -9.72
CA PHE A 225 10.78 3.05 -9.12
C PHE A 225 9.96 1.77 -9.31
N ILE A 226 8.94 1.60 -8.46
CA ILE A 226 8.02 0.45 -8.57
C ILE A 226 7.29 0.41 -9.92
N PHE A 227 7.01 1.57 -10.52
CA PHE A 227 6.46 1.65 -11.88
C PHE A 227 7.42 1.07 -12.93
N ASP A 228 8.71 1.44 -12.85
CA ASP A 228 9.73 1.01 -13.81
C ASP A 228 9.89 -0.52 -13.89
N ARG A 229 9.62 -1.23 -12.78
CA ARG A 229 9.70 -2.70 -12.69
C ARG A 229 8.80 -3.41 -13.71
N PHE A 230 7.75 -2.76 -14.18
CA PHE A 230 6.80 -3.30 -15.14
C PHE A 230 7.08 -2.86 -16.59
N LEU A 231 8.09 -2.01 -16.83
CA LEU A 231 8.42 -1.52 -18.16
C LEU A 231 9.07 -2.59 -19.02
N LYS A 232 8.43 -2.94 -20.13
CA LYS A 232 8.98 -3.84 -21.15
C LYS A 232 8.84 -3.27 -22.56
N ASN A 233 9.73 -3.66 -23.46
CA ASN A 233 9.57 -3.36 -24.87
C ASN A 233 8.58 -4.34 -25.53
N GLY A 234 8.15 -4.07 -26.78
CA GLY A 234 7.23 -4.95 -27.52
C GLY A 234 7.77 -6.36 -27.85
N SER A 235 8.98 -6.72 -27.43
CA SER A 235 9.50 -8.10 -27.45
C SER A 235 9.44 -8.78 -26.08
N GLY A 236 8.84 -8.15 -25.06
CA GLY A 236 8.73 -8.67 -23.69
C GLY A 236 10.02 -8.56 -22.87
N VAL A 237 11.00 -7.73 -23.30
CA VAL A 237 12.27 -7.54 -22.57
C VAL A 237 12.12 -6.40 -21.57
N SER A 238 12.43 -6.67 -20.29
CA SER A 238 12.50 -5.67 -19.21
C SER A 238 13.45 -4.52 -19.56
N LEU A 239 13.00 -3.28 -19.42
CA LEU A 239 13.84 -2.09 -19.60
C LEU A 239 14.85 -1.92 -18.45
N VAL A 240 14.49 -2.38 -17.25
CA VAL A 240 15.34 -2.31 -16.04
C VAL A 240 16.44 -3.38 -16.06
N ASP A 241 16.09 -4.62 -16.41
CA ASP A 241 16.99 -5.78 -16.29
C ASP A 241 17.64 -6.20 -17.61
N GLY A 242 16.99 -5.92 -18.74
CA GLY A 242 17.44 -6.32 -20.08
C GLY A 242 18.40 -5.34 -20.76
N PHE A 243 18.51 -4.12 -20.24
CA PHE A 243 19.35 -3.06 -20.81
C PHE A 243 20.19 -2.41 -19.72
N ALA A 244 21.45 -2.09 -20.02
CA ALA A 244 22.31 -1.38 -19.08
C ALA A 244 21.74 0.03 -18.82
N ASN A 245 21.58 0.39 -17.55
CA ASN A 245 21.28 1.76 -17.14
C ASN A 245 22.41 2.71 -17.59
N ASN A 246 22.08 3.96 -17.89
CA ASN A 246 22.98 4.96 -18.47
C ASN A 246 23.59 4.50 -19.81
N SER A 247 22.76 4.07 -20.77
CA SER A 247 23.23 3.60 -22.08
C SER A 247 22.41 4.11 -23.27
N THR A 248 23.06 4.14 -24.45
CA THR A 248 22.40 4.41 -25.74
C THR A 248 21.41 3.32 -26.13
N ALA A 249 21.61 2.08 -25.67
CA ALA A 249 20.70 0.96 -25.91
C ALA A 249 19.36 1.19 -25.19
N LEU A 250 19.40 1.64 -23.93
CA LEU A 250 18.22 2.04 -23.18
C LEU A 250 17.54 3.27 -23.79
N ALA A 251 18.29 4.30 -24.20
CA ALA A 251 17.74 5.46 -24.93
C ALA A 251 16.92 5.06 -26.15
N THR A 252 17.43 4.07 -26.90
CA THR A 252 16.77 3.53 -28.10
C THR A 252 15.43 2.85 -27.76
N GLN A 253 15.28 2.24 -26.58
CA GLN A 253 13.99 1.68 -26.14
C GLN A 253 13.03 2.77 -25.68
N LEU A 254 13.49 3.72 -24.87
CA LEU A 254 12.68 4.82 -24.32
C LEU A 254 12.13 5.79 -25.40
N THR A 255 12.66 5.72 -26.62
CA THR A 255 12.23 6.53 -27.79
C THR A 255 11.74 5.67 -28.96
N SER A 256 11.26 4.45 -28.68
CA SER A 256 10.93 3.45 -29.71
C SER A 256 9.47 3.42 -30.19
N ASP A 257 8.57 4.18 -29.56
CA ASP A 257 7.10 4.00 -29.66
C ASP A 257 6.62 2.56 -29.37
N ASN A 258 7.41 1.78 -28.63
CA ASN A 258 7.24 0.34 -28.46
C ASN A 258 7.54 -0.11 -27.02
N VAL A 259 7.11 0.69 -26.04
CA VAL A 259 7.23 0.44 -24.59
C VAL A 259 5.84 0.22 -23.98
N TYR A 260 5.77 -0.69 -23.01
CA TYR A 260 4.54 -1.16 -22.40
C TYR A 260 4.70 -1.33 -20.87
N PHE A 261 3.61 -1.12 -20.15
CA PHE A 261 3.45 -1.56 -18.76
C PHE A 261 2.90 -3.00 -18.76
N ASP A 262 3.72 -3.96 -18.33
CA ASP A 262 3.44 -5.40 -18.34
C ASP A 262 3.34 -5.95 -16.90
N GLY A 263 2.23 -5.61 -16.24
CA GLY A 263 1.82 -6.12 -14.93
C GLY A 263 0.65 -7.11 -15.01
N PRO A 264 0.55 -8.08 -14.08
CA PRO A 264 -0.46 -9.14 -14.15
C PRO A 264 -1.92 -8.63 -14.10
N PHE A 265 -2.24 -7.64 -13.26
CA PHE A 265 -3.59 -7.06 -13.20
C PHE A 265 -3.87 -6.24 -14.47
N THR A 266 -2.89 -5.46 -14.94
CA THR A 266 -2.97 -4.70 -16.19
C THR A 266 -3.25 -5.62 -17.38
N ASN A 267 -2.48 -6.69 -17.53
CA ASN A 267 -2.68 -7.69 -18.58
C ASN A 267 -4.04 -8.37 -18.51
N SER A 268 -4.50 -8.73 -17.31
CA SER A 268 -5.82 -9.34 -17.13
C SER A 268 -6.97 -8.38 -17.46
N THR A 269 -6.77 -7.08 -17.31
CA THR A 269 -7.80 -6.05 -17.50
C THR A 269 -7.83 -5.52 -18.94
N ASN A 270 -6.66 -5.30 -19.52
CA ASN A 270 -6.47 -4.78 -20.88
C ASN A 270 -6.36 -5.88 -21.95
N GLY A 271 -6.21 -7.15 -21.55
CA GLY A 271 -5.97 -8.31 -22.42
C GLY A 271 -4.53 -8.47 -22.90
N THR A 272 -3.74 -7.39 -22.90
CA THR A 272 -2.31 -7.33 -23.20
C THR A 272 -1.63 -6.28 -22.31
N PRO A 273 -0.29 -6.22 -22.24
CA PRO A 273 0.41 -5.06 -21.67
C PRO A 273 -0.12 -3.73 -22.22
N ALA A 274 -0.22 -2.72 -21.36
CA ALA A 274 -0.73 -1.40 -21.74
C ALA A 274 0.38 -0.61 -22.44
N LYS A 275 0.14 -0.10 -23.65
CA LYS A 275 1.12 0.69 -24.39
C LYS A 275 1.32 2.05 -23.70
N LEU A 276 2.58 2.46 -23.55
CA LEU A 276 2.97 3.75 -22.96
C LEU A 276 3.44 4.72 -24.05
N TYR A 277 3.26 6.01 -23.80
CA TYR A 277 3.69 7.08 -24.70
C TYR A 277 5.22 7.19 -24.70
N ALA A 278 5.87 6.66 -25.75
CA ALA A 278 7.33 6.58 -25.88
C ALA A 278 7.86 7.29 -27.15
N PRO A 279 7.62 8.61 -27.30
CA PRO A 279 7.90 9.37 -28.53
C PRO A 279 9.39 9.49 -28.86
N ASN A 280 9.67 9.91 -30.10
CA ASN A 280 10.99 10.36 -30.54
C ASN A 280 10.87 11.78 -31.13
N PRO A 281 11.50 12.81 -30.52
CA PRO A 281 12.41 12.75 -29.37
C PRO A 281 11.69 12.44 -28.04
N TYR A 282 12.47 11.98 -27.06
CA TYR A 282 12.03 11.86 -25.67
C TYR A 282 11.55 13.23 -25.15
N THR A 283 10.47 13.21 -24.37
CA THR A 283 9.88 14.39 -23.73
C THR A 283 9.97 14.24 -22.22
N PRO A 284 10.97 14.87 -21.55
CA PRO A 284 11.14 14.79 -20.10
C PRO A 284 9.87 15.20 -19.34
N GLY A 285 9.52 14.43 -18.31
CA GLY A 285 8.28 14.63 -17.54
C GLY A 285 6.99 14.38 -18.33
N SER A 286 7.03 13.49 -19.34
CA SER A 286 5.85 13.09 -20.12
C SER A 286 6.01 11.74 -20.83
N SER A 287 7.16 11.46 -21.44
CA SER A 287 7.45 10.13 -22.00
C SER A 287 7.47 9.07 -20.89
N ILE A 288 6.92 7.90 -21.17
CA ILE A 288 6.74 6.74 -20.27
C ILE A 288 5.75 6.98 -19.11
N ALA A 289 5.71 8.18 -18.55
CA ALA A 289 4.77 8.63 -17.50
C ALA A 289 3.28 8.68 -17.94
N HIS A 290 2.96 8.32 -19.19
CA HIS A 290 1.60 8.36 -19.74
C HIS A 290 1.25 7.11 -20.55
N LEU A 291 -0.03 6.78 -20.56
CA LEU A 291 -0.63 5.87 -21.53
C LEU A 291 -0.51 6.43 -22.95
N ASP A 292 -0.37 5.52 -23.91
CA ASP A 292 -0.34 5.86 -25.34
C ASP A 292 -1.70 6.39 -25.85
N GLU A 293 -1.68 7.19 -26.92
CA GLU A 293 -2.90 7.76 -27.53
C GLU A 293 -3.86 6.71 -28.12
N THR A 294 -3.47 5.43 -28.24
CA THR A 294 -4.43 4.32 -28.48
C THR A 294 -5.52 4.21 -27.41
N PHE A 295 -5.32 4.79 -26.22
CA PHE A 295 -6.35 4.90 -25.18
C PHE A 295 -7.22 6.17 -25.28
N ASN A 296 -6.89 7.12 -26.14
CA ASN A 296 -7.68 8.34 -26.37
C ASN A 296 -9.08 7.99 -26.91
N GLY A 297 -10.10 8.77 -26.54
CA GLY A 297 -11.50 8.51 -26.87
C GLY A 297 -12.11 7.29 -26.15
N THR A 298 -11.37 6.61 -25.26
CA THR A 298 -11.85 5.45 -24.50
C THR A 298 -12.14 5.78 -23.03
N ALA A 299 -12.76 4.83 -22.31
CA ALA A 299 -12.95 4.93 -20.86
C ALA A 299 -11.64 4.87 -20.04
N ASN A 300 -10.49 4.63 -20.66
CA ASN A 300 -9.17 4.62 -20.03
C ASN A 300 -8.30 5.83 -20.44
N ALA A 301 -8.90 6.86 -21.05
CA ALA A 301 -8.18 8.01 -21.60
C ALA A 301 -7.57 8.95 -20.53
N LEU A 302 -7.81 8.77 -19.22
CA LEU A 302 -7.38 9.77 -18.23
C LEU A 302 -5.87 10.01 -18.28
N MET A 303 -5.05 8.94 -18.25
CA MET A 303 -3.60 9.05 -18.17
C MET A 303 -2.91 9.15 -19.55
N THR A 304 -3.60 9.56 -20.61
CA THR A 304 -2.94 9.93 -21.89
C THR A 304 -2.15 11.24 -21.74
N TYR A 305 -1.19 11.55 -22.61
CA TYR A 305 -0.24 12.66 -22.37
C TYR A 305 -0.82 14.08 -22.48
N SER A 306 -2.01 14.24 -23.06
CA SER A 306 -2.66 15.54 -23.24
C SER A 306 -4.17 15.53 -23.01
N LEU A 307 -4.75 16.74 -22.97
CA LEU A 307 -6.20 16.97 -22.96
C LEU A 307 -6.62 17.89 -24.11
N GLY A 308 -7.65 17.49 -24.84
CA GLY A 308 -8.30 18.30 -25.85
C GLY A 308 -9.32 19.29 -25.28
N SER A 309 -9.75 20.24 -26.11
CA SER A 309 -10.75 21.24 -25.72
C SER A 309 -12.13 20.59 -25.49
N GLY A 310 -12.82 20.93 -24.39
CA GLY A 310 -14.14 20.37 -24.06
C GLY A 310 -14.17 18.88 -23.67
N GLU A 311 -13.02 18.20 -23.56
CA GLU A 311 -12.98 16.85 -22.99
C GLU A 311 -13.24 16.87 -21.47
N ALA A 312 -13.92 15.84 -20.96
CA ALA A 312 -14.21 15.68 -19.54
C ALA A 312 -14.11 14.19 -19.15
N ILE A 313 -13.03 13.81 -18.48
CA ILE A 313 -12.70 12.43 -18.12
C ILE A 313 -12.65 12.36 -16.58
N HIS A 314 -13.79 12.12 -15.94
CA HIS A 314 -13.90 12.13 -14.47
C HIS A 314 -13.70 10.74 -13.85
N ASN A 315 -12.96 9.85 -14.53
CA ASN A 315 -12.79 8.46 -14.16
C ASN A 315 -11.37 7.99 -14.50
N PRO A 316 -10.60 7.39 -13.57
CA PRO A 316 -9.26 6.87 -13.85
C PRO A 316 -9.23 5.80 -14.95
N GLY A 317 -10.32 5.05 -15.12
CA GLY A 317 -10.41 3.94 -16.06
C GLY A 317 -9.80 2.65 -15.53
N SER A 318 -10.36 1.53 -15.97
CA SER A 318 -9.99 0.18 -15.55
C SER A 318 -8.50 -0.14 -15.72
N VAL A 319 -7.84 0.35 -16.78
CA VAL A 319 -6.41 0.09 -17.05
C VAL A 319 -5.53 0.83 -16.04
N THR A 320 -5.80 2.10 -15.77
CA THR A 320 -5.10 2.88 -14.75
C THR A 320 -5.26 2.25 -13.37
N LEU A 321 -6.47 1.81 -13.00
CA LEU A 321 -6.72 1.14 -11.73
C LEU A 321 -6.00 -0.21 -11.63
N ALA A 322 -5.84 -0.92 -12.74
CA ALA A 322 -5.07 -2.16 -12.78
C ALA A 322 -3.55 -1.92 -12.62
N ILE A 323 -3.02 -0.87 -13.25
CA ILE A 323 -1.63 -0.39 -13.05
C ILE A 323 -1.40 -0.03 -11.59
N PHE A 324 -2.35 0.67 -10.96
CA PHE A 324 -2.31 1.01 -9.53
C PHE A 324 -2.22 -0.25 -8.64
N ARG A 325 -2.98 -1.30 -8.97
CA ARG A 325 -2.91 -2.60 -8.27
C ARG A 325 -1.59 -3.34 -8.47
N ASP A 326 -1.01 -3.26 -9.67
CA ASP A 326 0.29 -3.87 -9.97
C ASP A 326 1.42 -3.20 -9.15
N ILE A 327 1.42 -1.86 -9.03
CA ILE A 327 2.41 -1.14 -8.21
C ILE A 327 2.17 -1.28 -6.69
N GLY A 328 0.94 -1.55 -6.26
CA GLY A 328 0.62 -1.98 -4.90
C GLY A 328 -0.62 -1.36 -4.24
N TRP A 329 -1.32 -0.42 -4.88
CA TRP A 329 -2.56 0.14 -4.32
C TRP A 329 -3.67 -0.90 -4.25
N GLY A 330 -4.31 -1.02 -3.10
CA GLY A 330 -5.34 -2.04 -2.89
C GLY A 330 -4.76 -3.46 -2.72
N LEU A 331 -3.43 -3.64 -2.73
CA LEU A 331 -2.84 -4.65 -1.86
C LEU A 331 -3.05 -4.13 -0.44
N ALA A 332 -4.11 -4.61 0.22
CA ALA A 332 -4.20 -4.44 1.65
C ALA A 332 -2.93 -5.04 2.26
N VAL A 333 -2.27 -4.30 3.14
CA VAL A 333 -1.12 -4.82 3.89
C VAL A 333 -1.57 -6.11 4.53
N ASN A 334 -0.92 -7.23 4.22
CA ASN A 334 -1.28 -8.51 4.81
C ASN A 334 -1.20 -8.37 6.34
N THR A 335 -2.35 -8.31 6.99
CA THR A 335 -2.47 -8.21 8.45
C THR A 335 -2.61 -9.60 9.01
N ALA A 336 -2.08 -9.86 10.22
CA ALA A 336 -2.34 -11.14 10.84
C ALA A 336 -3.85 -11.36 11.07
N PRO A 337 -4.38 -12.56 10.79
CA PRO A 337 -5.81 -12.86 10.90
C PRO A 337 -6.32 -12.63 12.32
N THR A 338 -7.51 -12.05 12.46
CA THR A 338 -8.12 -11.83 13.77
C THR A 338 -8.82 -13.09 14.24
N MET A 339 -8.65 -13.46 15.51
CA MET A 339 -9.34 -14.60 16.12
C MET A 339 -9.99 -14.18 17.45
N LEU A 340 -11.30 -14.37 17.56
CA LEU A 340 -12.10 -14.17 18.77
C LEU A 340 -11.83 -15.26 19.81
N ASP A 341 -12.29 -15.07 21.05
CA ASP A 341 -12.16 -16.09 22.08
C ASP A 341 -13.00 -17.33 21.72
N LEU A 342 -12.32 -18.48 21.63
CA LEU A 342 -12.93 -19.76 21.27
C LEU A 342 -13.71 -20.35 22.46
N PRO A 343 -14.89 -20.97 22.23
CA PRO A 343 -15.71 -21.52 23.30
C PRO A 343 -15.09 -22.80 23.90
N ASN A 344 -15.23 -22.97 25.22
CA ASN A 344 -14.87 -24.23 25.87
C ASN A 344 -15.81 -25.37 25.43
N VAL A 345 -15.24 -26.56 25.21
CA VAL A 345 -15.98 -27.78 24.85
C VAL A 345 -16.24 -28.60 26.10
N LEU A 346 -17.52 -28.73 26.49
CA LEU A 346 -17.94 -29.61 27.57
C LEU A 346 -18.33 -30.97 27.00
N LEU A 347 -17.82 -32.05 27.59
CA LEU A 347 -18.13 -33.44 27.25
C LEU A 347 -18.64 -34.20 28.47
N GLN A 348 -19.54 -35.16 28.20
CA GLN A 348 -19.81 -36.24 29.15
C GLN A 348 -18.75 -37.33 28.99
N THR A 349 -18.32 -37.93 30.09
CA THR A 349 -17.37 -39.05 30.08
C THR A 349 -17.77 -40.13 29.06
N GLY A 350 -16.86 -40.48 28.16
CA GLY A 350 -17.08 -41.50 27.12
C GLY A 350 -17.83 -41.03 25.87
N THR A 351 -18.08 -39.72 25.72
CA THR A 351 -18.61 -39.13 24.49
C THR A 351 -17.52 -38.41 23.69
N SER A 352 -17.70 -38.35 22.37
CA SER A 352 -16.98 -37.45 21.48
C SER A 352 -17.92 -36.34 20.99
N LYS A 353 -17.35 -35.25 20.49
CA LYS A 353 -18.08 -34.18 19.80
C LYS A 353 -17.39 -33.88 18.48
N ASP A 354 -18.00 -34.41 17.43
CA ASP A 354 -17.74 -34.06 16.03
C ASP A 354 -18.17 -32.60 15.78
N ASN A 355 -17.41 -31.87 14.96
CA ASN A 355 -17.64 -30.47 14.62
C ASN A 355 -17.87 -29.58 15.88
N ALA A 356 -17.03 -29.77 16.91
CA ALA A 356 -17.25 -29.19 18.24
C ALA A 356 -17.15 -27.65 18.26
N ILE A 357 -16.30 -27.08 17.41
CA ILE A 357 -16.12 -25.65 17.14
C ILE A 357 -15.96 -25.46 15.63
N ASP A 358 -16.73 -24.54 15.04
CA ASP A 358 -16.54 -24.06 13.67
C ASP A 358 -15.63 -22.82 13.71
N LEU A 359 -14.36 -22.96 13.29
CA LEU A 359 -13.36 -21.91 13.48
C LEU A 359 -13.65 -20.67 12.64
N TRP A 360 -14.30 -20.81 11.49
CA TRP A 360 -14.69 -19.69 10.61
C TRP A 360 -15.70 -18.75 11.29
N LEU A 361 -16.44 -19.20 12.31
CA LEU A 361 -17.31 -18.31 13.10
C LEU A 361 -16.54 -17.42 14.10
N TYR A 362 -15.24 -17.67 14.29
CA TYR A 362 -14.38 -16.99 15.26
C TYR A 362 -13.15 -16.36 14.63
N THR A 363 -12.95 -16.49 13.33
CA THR A 363 -11.86 -15.85 12.58
C THR A 363 -12.39 -14.91 11.52
N SER A 364 -11.56 -13.93 11.17
CA SER A 364 -11.74 -13.10 9.99
C SER A 364 -10.38 -12.52 9.61
N ASP A 365 -10.11 -12.41 8.32
CA ASP A 365 -9.02 -11.59 7.81
C ASP A 365 -9.58 -10.45 6.94
N THR A 366 -8.86 -9.33 6.83
CA THR A 366 -9.25 -8.20 5.98
C THR A 366 -8.76 -8.31 4.54
N THR A 367 -7.87 -9.27 4.28
CA THR A 367 -7.10 -9.46 3.04
C THR A 367 -7.31 -10.85 2.45
N ASP A 368 -7.63 -11.85 3.29
CA ASP A 368 -7.97 -13.22 2.91
C ASP A 368 -9.42 -13.61 3.22
N GLU A 369 -10.04 -14.36 2.31
CA GLU A 369 -11.30 -15.08 2.57
C GLU A 369 -11.04 -16.27 3.52
N ASP A 370 -12.03 -16.67 4.33
CA ASP A 370 -11.88 -17.78 5.30
C ASP A 370 -11.36 -19.09 4.68
N SER A 371 -11.65 -19.33 3.39
CA SER A 371 -11.17 -20.49 2.64
C SER A 371 -9.66 -20.52 2.37
N ASN A 372 -8.99 -19.37 2.47
CA ASN A 372 -7.55 -19.22 2.26
C ASN A 372 -6.77 -19.36 3.58
N LEU A 373 -7.45 -19.22 4.72
CA LEU A 373 -6.84 -19.31 6.04
C LEU A 373 -6.47 -20.76 6.38
N THR A 374 -5.25 -20.99 6.85
CA THR A 374 -4.75 -22.29 7.27
C THR A 374 -4.75 -22.42 8.80
N PHE A 375 -5.40 -23.46 9.31
CA PHE A 375 -5.53 -23.72 10.74
C PHE A 375 -4.61 -24.85 11.21
N ALA A 376 -4.14 -24.76 12.46
CA ALA A 376 -3.36 -25.81 13.11
C ALA A 376 -3.63 -25.86 14.61
N ILE A 377 -3.76 -27.06 15.18
CA ILE A 377 -3.65 -27.27 16.62
C ILE A 377 -2.16 -27.35 16.96
N THR A 378 -1.64 -26.33 17.65
CA THR A 378 -0.19 -26.17 17.88
C THR A 378 0.26 -26.64 19.25
N ALA A 379 -0.67 -26.74 20.21
CA ALA A 379 -0.43 -27.30 21.52
C ALA A 379 -1.73 -27.87 22.10
N GLN A 380 -1.60 -28.93 22.90
CA GLN A 380 -2.68 -29.51 23.69
C GLN A 380 -2.09 -30.05 24.99
N SER A 381 -2.61 -29.62 26.15
CA SER A 381 -1.98 -29.93 27.44
C SER A 381 -2.15 -31.39 27.87
N ASP A 382 -3.22 -32.05 27.44
CA ASP A 382 -3.41 -33.50 27.58
C ASP A 382 -3.91 -34.08 26.25
N LEU A 383 -2.99 -34.73 25.51
CA LEU A 383 -3.28 -35.36 24.22
C LEU A 383 -4.38 -36.41 24.29
N THR A 384 -4.66 -36.99 25.47
CA THR A 384 -5.68 -38.04 25.59
C THR A 384 -7.11 -37.51 25.41
N ALA A 385 -7.32 -36.20 25.55
CA ALA A 385 -8.57 -35.52 25.20
C ALA A 385 -8.87 -35.54 23.68
N GLY A 386 -7.85 -35.79 22.84
CA GLY A 386 -8.00 -36.05 21.41
C GLY A 386 -8.66 -34.92 20.61
N ALA A 387 -8.13 -33.70 20.65
CA ALA A 387 -8.57 -32.66 19.74
C ALA A 387 -7.94 -32.89 18.36
N SER A 388 -8.72 -32.77 17.30
CA SER A 388 -8.25 -32.85 15.92
C SER A 388 -8.88 -31.76 15.06
N LEU A 389 -8.22 -31.41 13.96
CA LEU A 389 -8.75 -30.48 12.97
C LEU A 389 -9.34 -31.29 11.81
N ASP A 390 -10.61 -31.08 11.48
CA ASP A 390 -11.24 -31.59 10.27
C ASP A 390 -11.43 -30.47 9.22
N SER A 391 -11.27 -30.87 7.95
CA SER A 391 -11.57 -30.05 6.77
C SER A 391 -10.99 -28.63 6.76
N ASN A 392 -9.88 -28.40 7.49
CA ASN A 392 -9.27 -27.08 7.74
C ASN A 392 -10.25 -26.02 8.27
N ARG A 393 -11.26 -26.44 9.05
CA ARG A 393 -12.33 -25.55 9.55
C ARG A 393 -12.85 -25.93 10.93
N TYR A 394 -13.00 -27.21 11.20
CA TYR A 394 -13.68 -27.69 12.40
C TYR A 394 -12.69 -28.27 13.39
N VAL A 395 -12.91 -28.00 14.68
CA VAL A 395 -12.23 -28.74 15.74
C VAL A 395 -13.15 -29.85 16.23
N ASP A 396 -12.70 -31.09 16.07
CA ASP A 396 -13.32 -32.26 16.67
C ASP A 396 -12.70 -32.55 18.02
N VAL A 397 -13.47 -33.19 18.90
CA VAL A 397 -12.95 -33.71 20.16
C VAL A 397 -13.36 -35.17 20.32
N ASN A 398 -12.39 -36.06 20.21
CA ASN A 398 -12.55 -37.51 20.29
C ASN A 398 -11.56 -38.11 21.29
N PRO A 399 -11.91 -38.18 22.59
CA PRO A 399 -11.01 -38.68 23.62
C PRO A 399 -10.51 -40.10 23.32
N THR A 400 -9.19 -40.25 23.29
CA THR A 400 -8.50 -41.52 22.96
C THR A 400 -8.82 -42.69 23.90
N ASN A 401 -9.40 -42.37 25.06
CA ASN A 401 -9.92 -43.33 26.03
C ASN A 401 -11.35 -42.92 26.41
N SER A 402 -12.31 -43.85 26.30
CA SER A 402 -13.71 -43.65 26.69
C SER A 402 -13.93 -43.42 28.19
N SER A 403 -12.90 -43.52 29.04
CA SER A 403 -12.94 -43.14 30.44
C SER A 403 -12.18 -41.83 30.75
N TRP A 404 -11.84 -41.01 29.76
CA TRP A 404 -11.13 -39.74 29.99
C TRP A 404 -12.00 -38.74 30.76
N VAL A 405 -11.46 -38.24 31.87
CA VAL A 405 -12.06 -37.23 32.76
C VAL A 405 -10.95 -36.25 33.13
N GLY A 406 -11.22 -34.96 33.01
CA GLY A 406 -10.20 -33.93 33.23
C GLY A 406 -10.46 -32.66 32.42
N SER A 407 -9.44 -31.83 32.29
CA SER A 407 -9.43 -30.66 31.43
C SER A 407 -8.15 -30.63 30.59
N SER A 408 -8.28 -30.28 29.31
CA SER A 408 -7.17 -30.03 28.41
C SER A 408 -7.31 -28.67 27.76
N THR A 409 -6.33 -27.80 27.93
CA THR A 409 -6.20 -26.58 27.13
C THR A 409 -5.68 -26.94 25.75
N VAL A 410 -6.36 -26.48 24.71
CA VAL A 410 -5.98 -26.65 23.30
C VAL A 410 -5.69 -25.26 22.73
N THR A 411 -4.54 -25.11 22.06
CA THR A 411 -4.16 -23.88 21.35
C THR A 411 -4.30 -24.08 19.85
N VAL A 412 -5.13 -23.25 19.23
CA VAL A 412 -5.34 -23.20 17.79
C VAL A 412 -4.63 -21.96 17.24
N ARG A 413 -3.85 -22.15 16.17
CA ARG A 413 -3.29 -21.09 15.35
C ARG A 413 -4.04 -21.01 14.03
N VAL A 414 -4.26 -19.79 13.55
CA VAL A 414 -4.66 -19.47 12.18
C VAL A 414 -3.51 -18.74 11.49
N THR A 415 -3.32 -18.99 10.20
CA THR A 415 -2.27 -18.42 9.34
C THR A 415 -2.93 -17.94 8.05
N ASP A 416 -2.64 -16.72 7.63
CA ASP A 416 -3.10 -16.17 6.34
C ASP A 416 -2.24 -16.65 5.16
N SER A 417 -2.57 -16.23 3.93
CA SER A 417 -1.81 -16.58 2.73
C SER A 417 -0.44 -15.87 2.66
N GLY A 418 -0.26 -14.73 3.34
CA GLY A 418 1.01 -14.02 3.49
C GLY A 418 1.94 -14.61 4.56
N GLY A 419 1.47 -15.55 5.38
CA GLY A 419 2.23 -16.24 6.42
C GLY A 419 2.23 -15.57 7.80
N LEU A 420 1.44 -14.53 8.05
CA LEU A 420 1.25 -14.01 9.41
C LEU A 420 0.22 -14.86 10.17
N THR A 421 0.30 -14.82 11.51
CA THR A 421 -0.42 -15.78 12.36
C THR A 421 -0.99 -15.18 13.63
N THR A 422 -2.16 -15.66 14.03
CA THR A 422 -2.76 -15.41 15.36
C THR A 422 -3.10 -16.74 16.02
N GLN A 423 -3.15 -16.78 17.36
CA GLN A 423 -3.51 -17.98 18.10
C GLN A 423 -4.40 -17.66 19.31
N LYS A 424 -5.36 -18.56 19.59
CA LYS A 424 -6.20 -18.56 20.79
C LYS A 424 -6.20 -19.94 21.42
N SER A 425 -6.66 -20.03 22.67
CA SER A 425 -6.82 -21.30 23.36
C SER A 425 -8.20 -21.43 23.98
N PHE A 426 -8.72 -22.65 23.98
CA PHE A 426 -9.95 -23.04 24.68
C PHE A 426 -9.68 -24.26 25.56
N GLN A 427 -10.62 -24.61 26.44
CA GLN A 427 -10.56 -25.84 27.24
C GLN A 427 -11.58 -26.88 26.76
N ILE A 428 -11.11 -28.12 26.62
CA ILE A 428 -11.96 -29.30 26.65
C ILE A 428 -12.10 -29.72 28.11
N ILE A 429 -13.32 -29.94 28.59
CA ILE A 429 -13.59 -30.40 29.95
C ILE A 429 -14.50 -31.63 29.88
N SER A 430 -14.04 -32.77 30.40
CA SER A 430 -14.82 -34.00 30.52
C SER A 430 -15.07 -34.35 31.97
N GLY A 431 -16.31 -34.71 32.29
CA GLY A 431 -16.70 -35.23 33.61
C GLY A 431 -18.12 -35.76 33.65
N GLU A 432 -18.56 -36.22 34.82
CA GLU A 432 -19.94 -36.61 35.04
C GLU A 432 -20.85 -35.38 35.14
N ILE A 433 -21.78 -35.24 34.19
CA ILE A 433 -22.83 -34.23 34.26
C ILE A 433 -23.80 -34.64 35.38
N SER A 434 -23.60 -34.08 36.57
CA SER A 434 -24.55 -34.22 37.67
C SER A 434 -25.84 -33.46 37.33
N HIS A 435 -26.87 -34.17 36.89
CA HIS A 435 -28.20 -33.60 36.64
C HIS A 435 -28.79 -33.03 37.95
N LEU A 436 -28.67 -31.72 38.14
CA LEU A 436 -29.36 -31.02 39.23
C LEU A 436 -30.86 -30.94 38.89
N TYR A 437 -31.62 -31.95 39.33
CA TYR A 437 -33.08 -31.86 39.35
C TYR A 437 -33.51 -30.71 40.26
N LEU A 438 -33.87 -29.57 39.65
CA LEU A 438 -34.61 -28.52 40.33
C LEU A 438 -35.96 -29.09 40.79
N PRO A 439 -36.27 -29.13 42.10
CA PRO A 439 -37.57 -29.58 42.57
C PRO A 439 -38.63 -28.57 42.12
N TYR A 440 -39.60 -29.05 41.36
CA TYR A 440 -40.77 -28.28 40.92
C TYR A 440 -41.64 -27.95 42.15
N LEU A 441 -41.43 -26.78 42.73
CA LEU A 441 -42.19 -26.27 43.87
C LEU A 441 -43.57 -25.78 43.42
N VAL A 442 -44.58 -26.65 43.54
CA VAL A 442 -45.98 -26.24 43.48
C VAL A 442 -46.41 -25.75 44.85
N ARG A 443 -46.59 -24.42 44.99
CA ARG A 443 -47.70 -23.80 45.72
C ARG A 443 -47.80 -22.31 45.46
#